data_AF-A0A7C5HF64-F1
#
_entry.id   AF-A0A7C5HF64-F1
#
_cell.length_a   1.000
_cell.length_b   1.000
_cell.length_c   1.000
_cell.angle_alpha   90.00
_cell.angle_beta   90.00
_cell.angle_gamma   90.00
#
_symmetry.space_group_name_H-M   'P 1'
#
loop_
_entity.id
_entity.type
_entity.pdbx_description
1 polymer ?
#
loop_
_entity_poly.entity_id
_entity_poly.type
_entity_poly.pdbx_seq_one_letter_code
_entity_poly.pdbx_strand_id
1 'polypeptide(L)'
;MQKEETFLQKLDKKRFSTGIALIAVVVLIGWIDSAVLTWAFLGAAFMFALYETMQLLGIDDNKLYGYGALIWLISFFYSNPDDLFFLASIIALSWMVYKNEVDMKKIYIFLYPTASFLFLLALYKGFGMDAMIWLVIVVA
;
A
#
# COMPACT_ATOMS: atom_id res chain seq x y z
N MET A 1 48.42 -9.93 -9.98
CA MET A 1 47.78 -8.66 -9.58
C MET A 1 46.28 -8.79 -9.81
N GLN A 2 45.56 -9.15 -8.77
CA GLN A 2 44.11 -9.31 -8.77
C GLN A 2 43.52 -7.91 -8.83
N LYS A 3 42.91 -7.55 -9.97
CA LYS A 3 42.29 -6.24 -10.17
C LYS A 3 41.17 -6.12 -9.14
N GLU A 4 41.33 -5.22 -8.18
CA GLU A 4 40.25 -4.85 -7.25
C GLU A 4 39.08 -4.36 -8.11
N GLU A 5 38.09 -5.23 -8.34
CA GLU A 5 36.83 -4.81 -8.92
C GLU A 5 36.23 -3.78 -7.97
N THR A 6 36.17 -2.54 -8.44
CA THR A 6 35.64 -1.40 -7.70
C THR A 6 34.25 -1.75 -7.21
N PHE A 7 33.87 -1.40 -5.98
CA PHE A 7 32.55 -1.68 -5.38
C PHE A 7 31.35 -1.42 -6.32
N LEU A 8 31.48 -0.43 -7.21
CA LEU A 8 30.52 -0.06 -8.25
C LEU A 8 30.34 -1.10 -9.37
N GLN A 9 31.32 -1.96 -9.65
CA GLN A 9 31.21 -3.05 -10.62
C GLN A 9 30.45 -4.27 -10.08
N LYS A 10 30.42 -4.47 -8.75
CA LYS A 10 29.62 -5.52 -8.10
C LYS A 10 28.13 -5.16 -7.98
N LEU A 11 27.77 -3.89 -8.17
CA LEU A 11 26.38 -3.44 -8.18
C LEU A 11 25.75 -3.78 -9.54
N ASP A 12 24.68 -4.57 -9.50
CA ASP A 12 23.84 -4.82 -10.68
C ASP A 12 23.27 -3.47 -11.17
N LYS A 13 23.80 -3.01 -12.31
CA LYS A 13 23.45 -1.74 -12.95
C LYS A 13 21.93 -1.58 -13.11
N LYS A 14 21.21 -2.68 -13.36
CA LYS A 14 19.76 -2.65 -13.54
C LYS A 14 19.04 -2.32 -12.23
N ARG A 15 19.42 -2.97 -11.12
CA ARG A 15 18.86 -2.72 -9.79
C ARG A 15 19.10 -1.29 -9.31
N PHE A 16 20.30 -0.77 -9.55
CA PHE A 16 20.65 0.61 -9.19
C PHE A 16 19.83 1.63 -10.00
N SER A 17 19.72 1.43 -11.32
CA SER A 17 18.93 2.30 -12.19
C SER A 17 17.44 2.31 -11.83
N THR A 18 16.85 1.16 -11.53
CA THR A 18 15.44 1.08 -11.11
C THR A 18 15.20 1.72 -9.75
N GLY A 19 16.14 1.56 -8.82
CA GLY A 19 16.05 2.20 -7.50
C GLY A 19 16.03 3.73 -7.60
N ILE A 20 16.94 4.31 -8.39
CA ILE A 20 16.95 5.76 -8.64
C ILE A 20 15.66 6.22 -9.30
N ALA A 21 15.16 5.47 -10.29
CA ALA A 21 13.91 5.81 -10.97
C ALA A 21 12.71 5.84 -10.01
N LEU A 22 12.59 4.85 -9.10
CA LEU A 22 11.52 4.82 -8.10
C LEU A 22 11.59 5.99 -7.13
N ILE A 23 12.80 6.31 -6.63
CA ILE A 23 13.00 7.47 -5.75
C ILE A 23 12.61 8.75 -6.48
N ALA A 24 13.02 8.93 -7.73
CA ALA A 24 12.67 10.11 -8.52
C ALA A 24 11.15 10.25 -8.69
N VAL A 25 10.42 9.15 -8.95
CA VAL A 25 8.96 9.15 -9.05
C VAL A 25 8.32 9.59 -7.72
N VAL A 26 8.76 9.02 -6.60
CA VAL A 26 8.22 9.38 -5.27
C VAL A 26 8.49 10.85 -4.94
N VAL A 27 9.69 11.36 -5.22
CA VAL A 27 10.05 12.77 -5.01
C VAL A 27 9.22 13.70 -5.89
N LEU A 28 8.99 13.34 -7.15
CA LEU A 28 8.14 14.14 -8.05
C LEU A 28 6.69 14.21 -7.58
N ILE A 29 6.13 13.09 -7.11
CA ILE A 29 4.78 13.05 -6.55
C ILE A 29 4.72 13.90 -5.27
N GLY A 30 5.72 13.77 -4.40
CA GLY A 30 5.89 14.59 -3.20
C GLY A 30 5.93 16.09 -3.51
N TRP A 31 6.65 16.47 -4.57
CA TRP A 31 6.79 17.85 -5.00
C TRP A 31 5.49 18.45 -5.58
N ILE A 32 4.72 17.66 -6.34
CA ILE A 32 3.47 18.11 -6.94
C ILE A 32 2.38 18.32 -5.88
N ASP A 33 2.40 17.51 -4.81
CA ASP A 33 1.44 17.54 -3.70
C ASP A 33 -0.03 17.65 -4.16
N SER A 34 -0.41 16.81 -5.12
CA SER A 34 -1.78 16.75 -5.63
C SER A 34 -2.53 15.58 -5.01
N ALA A 35 -3.67 15.86 -4.39
CA ALA A 35 -4.46 14.84 -3.72
C ALA A 35 -4.89 13.70 -4.64
N VAL A 36 -5.26 14.00 -5.88
CA VAL A 36 -5.64 12.99 -6.88
C VAL A 36 -4.43 12.14 -7.28
N LEU A 37 -3.27 12.77 -7.47
CA LEU A 37 -2.04 12.08 -7.84
C LEU A 37 -1.55 11.15 -6.73
N THR A 38 -1.51 11.64 -5.49
CA THR A 38 -1.12 10.86 -4.31
C THR A 38 -2.10 9.71 -4.06
N TRP A 39 -3.41 9.94 -4.16
CA TRP A 39 -4.41 8.89 -4.08
C TRP A 39 -4.25 7.84 -5.19
N ALA A 40 -4.01 8.26 -6.43
CA ALA A 40 -3.84 7.32 -7.54
C ALA A 40 -2.55 6.48 -7.38
N PHE A 41 -1.45 7.12 -6.95
CA PHE A 41 -0.18 6.46 -6.71
C PHE A 41 -0.26 5.44 -5.57
N LEU A 42 -0.78 5.85 -4.41
CA LEU A 42 -1.00 4.94 -3.28
C LEU A 42 -1.98 3.83 -3.66
N GLY A 43 -2.99 4.12 -4.49
CA GLY A 43 -3.92 3.13 -5.00
C GLY A 43 -3.29 2.07 -5.87
N ALA A 44 -2.43 2.48 -6.80
CA ALA A 44 -1.68 1.54 -7.63
C ALA A 44 -0.77 0.64 -6.76
N ALA A 45 -0.04 1.23 -5.82
CA ALA A 45 0.81 0.49 -4.88
C ALA A 45 -0.01 -0.46 -3.99
N PHE A 46 -1.18 -0.03 -3.52
CA PHE A 46 -2.12 -0.84 -2.75
C PHE A 46 -2.59 -2.07 -3.53
N MET A 47 -2.94 -1.91 -4.81
CA MET A 47 -3.35 -3.01 -5.67
C MET A 47 -2.25 -4.06 -5.86
N PHE A 48 -1.00 -3.62 -6.07
CA PHE A 48 0.13 -4.54 -6.12
C PHE A 48 0.33 -5.27 -4.79
N ALA A 49 0.26 -4.55 -3.67
CA ALA A 49 0.39 -5.15 -2.34
C ALA A 49 -0.74 -6.16 -2.05
N LEU A 50 -1.97 -5.89 -2.51
CA LEU A 50 -3.09 -6.82 -2.37
C LEU A 50 -2.85 -8.09 -3.14
N TYR A 51 -2.42 -7.96 -4.40
CA TYR A 51 -2.09 -9.10 -5.25
C TYR A 51 -0.99 -9.96 -4.63
N GLU A 52 0.11 -9.35 -4.19
CA GLU A 52 1.22 -10.04 -3.55
C GLU A 52 0.79 -10.72 -2.24
N THR A 53 -0.02 -10.05 -1.42
CA THR A 53 -0.51 -10.63 -0.16
C THR A 53 -1.42 -11.83 -0.40
N MET A 54 -2.33 -11.76 -1.38
CA MET A 54 -3.17 -12.89 -1.75
C MET A 54 -2.33 -14.09 -2.21
N GLN A 55 -1.29 -13.83 -3.01
CA GLN A 55 -0.36 -14.86 -3.45
C GLN A 55 0.43 -15.45 -2.27
N LEU A 56 0.90 -14.61 -1.35
CA LEU A 56 1.64 -15.02 -0.15
C LEU A 56 0.80 -15.89 0.79
N LEU A 57 -0.50 -15.58 0.92
CA LEU A 57 -1.43 -16.32 1.79
C LEU A 57 -2.08 -17.52 1.10
N GLY A 58 -1.84 -17.70 -0.20
CA GLY A 58 -2.45 -18.77 -1.01
C GLY A 58 -3.96 -18.62 -1.17
N ILE A 59 -4.45 -17.39 -1.27
CA ILE A 59 -5.87 -17.07 -1.41
C ILE A 59 -6.19 -16.81 -2.89
N ASP A 60 -7.00 -17.68 -3.49
CA ASP A 60 -7.45 -17.58 -4.88
C ASP A 60 -8.91 -17.08 -4.96
N ASP A 61 -9.19 -15.95 -4.29
CA ASP A 61 -10.52 -15.34 -4.23
C ASP A 61 -10.50 -13.94 -4.86
N ASN A 62 -10.79 -13.89 -6.16
CA ASN A 62 -10.82 -12.64 -6.95
C ASN A 62 -11.80 -11.59 -6.40
N LYS A 63 -12.78 -11.99 -5.56
CA LYS A 63 -13.73 -11.05 -4.97
C LYS A 63 -13.05 -10.11 -3.97
N LEU A 64 -12.01 -10.59 -3.28
CA LEU A 64 -11.26 -9.77 -2.32
C LEU A 64 -10.56 -8.59 -3.00
N TYR A 65 -10.05 -8.80 -4.22
CA TYR A 65 -9.50 -7.72 -5.03
C TYR A 65 -10.57 -6.69 -5.40
N GLY A 66 -11.77 -7.14 -5.76
CA GLY A 66 -12.92 -6.28 -6.01
C GLY A 66 -13.35 -5.46 -4.78
N TYR A 67 -13.38 -6.09 -3.60
CA TYR A 67 -13.67 -5.39 -2.34
C TYR A 67 -12.58 -4.37 -1.99
N GLY A 68 -11.31 -4.71 -2.17
CA GLY A 68 -10.19 -3.78 -2.00
C GLY A 68 -10.32 -2.56 -2.91
N ALA A 69 -10.62 -2.78 -4.20
CA ALA A 69 -10.86 -1.70 -5.15
C ALA A 69 -12.04 -0.81 -4.76
N LEU A 70 -13.14 -1.40 -4.31
CA LEU A 70 -14.30 -0.65 -3.84
C LEU A 70 -13.95 0.23 -2.62
N ILE A 71 -13.27 -0.34 -1.62
CA ILE A 71 -12.81 0.40 -0.43
C ILE A 71 -11.90 1.56 -0.85
N TRP A 72 -10.98 1.34 -1.79
CA TRP A 72 -10.08 2.38 -2.27
C TRP A 72 -10.78 3.50 -3.05
N LEU A 73 -11.83 3.18 -3.80
CA LEU A 73 -12.65 4.19 -4.47
C LEU A 73 -13.44 5.02 -3.46
N ILE A 74 -14.01 4.39 -2.44
CA ILE A 74 -14.73 5.09 -1.36
C ILE A 74 -13.77 5.98 -0.56
N SER A 75 -12.53 5.53 -0.34
CA SER A 75 -11.52 6.26 0.43
C SER A 75 -11.17 7.62 -0.19
N PHE A 76 -11.40 7.82 -1.49
CA PHE A 76 -11.21 9.13 -2.13
C PHE A 76 -12.17 10.18 -1.57
N PHE A 77 -13.45 9.84 -1.44
CA PHE A 77 -14.51 10.77 -1.04
C PHE A 77 -14.68 10.88 0.49
N TYR A 78 -14.24 9.87 1.22
CA TYR A 78 -14.41 9.82 2.67
C TYR A 78 -13.33 10.61 3.41
N SER A 79 -13.72 11.41 4.42
CA SER A 79 -12.80 12.30 5.14
C SER A 79 -11.71 11.54 5.91
N ASN A 80 -12.09 10.45 6.60
CA ASN A 80 -11.20 9.64 7.44
C ASN A 80 -11.07 8.22 6.86
N PRO A 81 -10.25 8.03 5.80
CA PRO A 81 -10.22 6.77 5.07
C PRO A 81 -9.80 5.56 5.92
N ASP A 82 -9.09 5.78 7.03
CA ASP A 82 -8.70 4.76 8.02
C ASP A 82 -9.90 4.10 8.72
N ASP A 83 -11.01 4.83 8.94
CA ASP A 83 -12.23 4.26 9.55
C ASP A 83 -12.84 3.13 8.68
N LEU A 84 -12.63 3.19 7.35
CA LEU A 84 -13.13 2.19 6.41
C LEU A 84 -12.56 0.80 6.68
N PHE A 85 -11.33 0.72 7.20
CA PHE A 85 -10.72 -0.56 7.57
C PHE A 85 -11.51 -1.25 8.70
N PHE A 86 -11.88 -0.50 9.74
CA PHE A 86 -12.65 -1.05 10.86
C PHE A 86 -14.03 -1.51 10.39
N LEU A 87 -14.71 -0.68 9.60
CA LEU A 87 -16.02 -1.01 9.05
C LEU A 87 -15.97 -2.26 8.17
N ALA A 88 -15.01 -2.34 7.24
CA ALA A 88 -14.84 -3.48 6.36
C ALA A 88 -14.54 -4.77 7.15
N SER A 89 -13.69 -4.68 8.18
CA SER A 89 -13.32 -5.82 9.02
C SER A 89 -14.51 -6.33 9.84
N ILE A 90 -15.32 -5.43 10.41
CA ILE A 90 -16.53 -5.79 11.15
C ILE A 90 -17.53 -6.49 10.22
N ILE A 91 -17.81 -5.92 9.04
CA ILE A 91 -18.74 -6.49 8.07
C ILE A 91 -18.26 -7.87 7.61
N ALA A 92 -16.98 -8.01 7.27
CA ALA A 92 -16.40 -9.27 6.83
C ALA A 92 -16.49 -10.35 7.93
N LEU A 93 -16.08 -10.03 9.15
CA LEU A 93 -16.16 -10.95 10.29
C LEU A 93 -17.60 -11.35 10.60
N SER A 94 -18.53 -10.39 10.66
CA SER A 94 -19.95 -10.67 10.89
C SER A 94 -20.52 -11.61 9.82
N TRP A 95 -20.19 -11.39 8.55
CA TRP A 95 -20.63 -12.24 7.45
C TRP A 95 -20.08 -13.67 7.55
N MET A 96 -18.79 -13.81 7.87
CA MET A 96 -18.12 -15.10 8.02
C MET A 96 -18.69 -15.91 9.20
N VAL A 97 -18.93 -15.24 10.33
CA VAL A 97 -19.56 -15.86 11.52
C VAL A 97 -20.99 -16.25 11.20
N TYR A 98 -21.77 -15.41 10.53
CA TYR A 98 -23.14 -15.73 10.12
C TYR A 98 -23.21 -16.98 9.21
N LYS A 99 -22.21 -17.17 8.35
CA LYS A 99 -22.09 -18.35 7.48
C LYS A 99 -21.43 -19.56 8.14
N ASN A 100 -20.92 -19.44 9.37
CA ASN A 100 -20.06 -20.44 10.02
C ASN A 100 -18.82 -20.84 9.18
N GLU A 101 -18.33 -19.93 8.34
CA GLU A 101 -17.18 -20.13 7.44
C GLU A 101 -16.05 -19.16 7.81
N VAL A 102 -15.52 -19.30 9.02
CA VAL A 102 -14.49 -18.39 9.55
C VAL A 102 -13.11 -18.77 9.03
N ASP A 103 -12.66 -18.06 8.02
CA ASP A 103 -11.29 -18.07 7.50
C ASP A 103 -10.50 -16.82 7.92
N MET A 104 -9.72 -16.96 9.00
CA MET A 104 -8.89 -15.85 9.52
C MET A 104 -7.86 -15.34 8.51
N LYS A 105 -7.51 -16.11 7.48
CA LYS A 105 -6.54 -15.65 6.48
C LYS A 105 -7.09 -14.47 5.67
N LYS A 106 -8.40 -14.44 5.43
CA LYS A 106 -9.05 -13.32 4.71
C LYS A 106 -8.97 -12.02 5.50
N ILE A 107 -8.95 -12.10 6.83
CA ILE A 107 -8.81 -10.94 7.72
C ILE A 107 -7.40 -10.35 7.64
N TYR A 108 -6.36 -11.19 7.42
CA TYR A 108 -5.01 -10.67 7.25
C TYR A 108 -4.88 -9.74 6.06
N ILE A 109 -5.64 -9.93 4.97
CA ILE A 109 -5.64 -9.03 3.81
C ILE A 109 -6.19 -7.64 4.17
N PHE A 110 -7.17 -7.58 5.07
CA PHE A 110 -7.71 -6.32 5.56
C PHE A 110 -6.71 -5.62 6.49
N LEU A 111 -5.98 -6.37 7.32
CA LEU A 111 -4.93 -5.81 8.18
C LEU A 111 -3.70 -5.36 7.38
N TYR A 112 -3.26 -6.18 6.45
CA TYR A 112 -2.13 -5.94 5.57
C TYR A 112 -2.51 -6.44 4.18
N PRO A 113 -2.60 -5.59 3.15
CA PRO A 113 -2.10 -4.21 3.11
C PRO A 113 -3.16 -3.14 3.36
N THR A 114 -4.45 -3.50 3.46
CA THR A 114 -5.56 -2.52 3.40
C THR A 114 -5.49 -1.45 4.48
N ALA A 115 -5.31 -1.83 5.75
CA ALA A 115 -5.14 -0.86 6.82
C ALA A 115 -3.95 0.07 6.54
N SER A 116 -2.77 -0.49 6.25
CA SER A 116 -1.54 0.29 6.02
C SER A 116 -1.74 1.40 4.98
N PHE A 117 -2.34 1.10 3.83
CA PHE A 117 -2.56 2.11 2.79
C PHE A 117 -3.66 3.13 3.13
N LEU A 118 -4.72 2.72 3.84
CA LEU A 118 -5.75 3.65 4.30
C LEU A 118 -5.20 4.61 5.36
N PHE A 119 -4.35 4.14 6.27
CA PHE A 119 -3.66 4.99 7.25
C PHE A 119 -2.69 5.97 6.58
N LEU A 120 -1.94 5.54 5.56
CA LEU A 120 -1.09 6.45 4.77
C LEU A 120 -1.92 7.53 4.07
N LEU A 121 -3.06 7.15 3.48
CA LEU A 121 -3.97 8.12 2.86
C LEU A 121 -4.59 9.07 3.90
N ALA A 122 -4.94 8.57 5.09
CA ALA A 122 -5.46 9.39 6.18
C ALA A 122 -4.41 10.41 6.66
N LEU A 123 -3.15 9.99 6.82
CA LEU A 123 -2.04 10.87 7.18
C LEU A 123 -1.87 11.98 6.15
N TYR A 124 -1.88 11.63 4.87
CA TYR A 124 -1.80 12.60 3.78
C TYR A 124 -2.98 13.59 3.80
N LYS A 125 -4.21 13.11 3.98
CA LYS A 125 -5.39 14.00 4.03
C LYS A 125 -5.41 14.91 5.26
N GLY A 126 -4.93 14.42 6.41
CA GLY A 126 -4.95 15.16 7.67
C GLY A 126 -3.82 16.17 7.81
N PHE A 127 -2.63 15.84 7.31
CA PHE A 127 -1.40 16.61 7.58
C PHE A 127 -0.58 16.96 6.33
N GLY A 128 -1.03 16.55 5.14
CA GLY A 128 -0.37 16.86 3.87
C GLY A 128 0.89 16.03 3.61
N MET A 129 1.64 16.43 2.57
CA MET A 129 2.85 15.74 2.15
C MET A 129 4.01 15.88 3.17
N ASP A 130 4.04 16.97 3.94
CA ASP A 130 5.09 17.20 4.94
C ASP A 130 5.15 16.06 5.97
N ALA A 131 3.99 15.63 6.47
CA ALA A 131 3.91 14.52 7.41
C ALA A 131 4.32 13.18 6.79
N MET A 132 3.99 12.95 5.51
CA MET A 132 4.42 11.76 4.76
C MET A 132 5.94 11.71 4.63
N ILE A 133 6.58 12.85 4.32
CA ILE A 133 8.04 12.96 4.21
C ILE A 133 8.68 12.71 5.58
N TRP A 134 8.15 13.29 6.65
CA TRP A 134 8.64 13.06 8.01
C TRP A 134 8.51 11.60 8.43
N LEU A 135 7.43 10.91 8.04
CA LEU A 135 7.28 9.48 8.29
C LEU A 135 8.41 8.69 7.65
N VAL A 136 8.78 9.00 6.39
CA VAL A 136 9.91 8.34 5.73
C VAL A 136 11.22 8.66 6.45
N ILE A 137 11.49 9.92 6.80
CA ILE A 137 12.76 10.32 7.43
C ILE A 137 12.96 9.70 8.82
N VAL A 138 11.90 9.57 9.61
CA VAL A 138 11.99 9.09 11.00
C VAL A 138 11.97 7.57 11.09
N VAL A 139 11.24 6.90 10.19
CA VAL A 139 11.02 5.44 10.27
C VAL A 139 11.99 4.64 9.40
N ALA A 140 12.40 5.17 8.24
CA ALA A 140 13.25 4.45 7.26
C ALA A 140 14.75 4.56 7.60
#